data_AF-A0A5R8LPA0-F1
#
_entry.id   AF-A0A5R8LPA0-F1
#
_cell.length_a   1.000
_cell.length_b   1.000
_cell.length_c   1.000
_cell.angle_alpha   90.00
_cell.angle_beta   90.00
_cell.angle_gamma   90.00
#
_symmetry.space_group_name_H-M   'P 1'
#
loop_
_entity.id
_entity.type
_entity.pdbx_description
1 polymer ?
#
loop_
_entity_poly.entity_id
_entity_poly.type
_entity_poly.pdbx_seq_one_letter_code
_entity_poly.pdbx_strand_id
1 'polypeptide(L)'
;MKNKLYFKKSTVVFLIFFSVLLVSANFVMIQTALAFFWIATTILLLLLIAFLDGRKSSSIHWLLKTLRIGAVLCLLMISLSVHETGFSTGSEVSALQMSYSHSTAITIGQGKFMLTEADNMAGHTKTYFFNLYERRPFFFHRVNPTFCFVQSTNKTPERNSLWVFKNVVLRNHHVVFGPDTEYINDSPDAKSFSSYQTDFPKFIGEWH
;
A
#
# COMPACT_ATOMS: atom_id res chain seq x y z
N MET A 1 -35.22 18.39 21.85
CA MET A 1 -34.18 17.47 22.37
C MET A 1 -32.82 17.87 21.79
N LYS A 2 -31.84 18.23 22.62
CA LYS A 2 -30.45 18.39 22.15
C LYS A 2 -29.88 16.99 21.87
N ASN A 3 -29.79 16.60 20.60
CA ASN A 3 -29.10 15.37 20.20
C ASN A 3 -27.59 15.55 20.43
N LYS A 4 -27.12 15.24 21.64
CA LYS A 4 -25.69 15.15 21.91
C LYS A 4 -25.19 13.79 21.43
N LEU A 5 -24.11 13.79 20.64
CA LEU A 5 -23.32 12.60 20.35
C LEU A 5 -22.85 11.99 21.69
N TYR A 6 -23.13 10.71 21.89
CA TYR A 6 -22.75 10.00 23.10
C TYR A 6 -21.84 8.83 22.71
N PHE A 7 -20.56 8.92 23.07
CA PHE A 7 -19.58 7.88 22.80
C PHE A 7 -19.58 6.86 23.94
N LYS A 8 -20.14 5.67 23.69
CA LYS A 8 -19.94 4.53 24.59
C LYS A 8 -18.51 4.02 24.47
N LYS A 9 -18.07 3.30 25.51
CA LYS A 9 -16.75 2.62 25.55
C LYS A 9 -16.48 1.80 24.28
N SER A 10 -17.48 1.10 23.73
CA SER A 10 -17.34 0.35 22.47
C SER A 10 -16.97 1.24 21.28
N THR A 11 -17.59 2.41 21.17
CA THR A 11 -17.32 3.36 20.07
C THR A 11 -15.92 3.94 20.19
N VAL A 12 -15.46 4.19 21.42
CA VAL A 12 -14.07 4.62 21.68
C VAL A 12 -13.07 3.53 21.26
N VAL A 13 -13.36 2.26 21.58
CA VAL A 13 -12.52 1.13 21.14
C VAL A 13 -12.41 1.07 19.62
N PHE A 14 -13.53 1.23 18.90
CA PHE A 14 -13.49 1.29 17.43
C PHE A 14 -12.65 2.46 16.89
N LEU A 15 -12.76 3.64 17.49
CA LEU A 15 -11.97 4.81 17.11
C LEU A 15 -10.47 4.60 17.35
N ILE A 16 -10.10 3.93 18.45
CA ILE A 16 -8.70 3.58 18.73
C ILE A 16 -8.18 2.62 17.66
N PHE A 17 -8.87 1.52 17.39
CA PHE A 17 -8.45 0.56 16.36
C PHE A 17 -8.35 1.20 14.98
N PHE A 18 -9.34 2.01 14.61
CA PHE A 18 -9.32 2.77 13.36
C PHE A 18 -8.09 3.68 13.28
N SER A 19 -7.76 4.40 14.35
CA SER A 19 -6.61 5.29 14.39
C SER A 19 -5.29 4.52 14.27
N VAL A 20 -5.15 3.37 14.95
CA VAL A 20 -3.96 2.52 14.83
C VAL A 20 -3.77 2.07 13.38
N LEU A 21 -4.84 1.61 12.72
CA LEU A 21 -4.78 1.17 11.32
C LEU A 21 -4.37 2.30 10.37
N LEU A 22 -4.83 3.53 10.60
CA LEU A 22 -4.45 4.68 9.78
C LEU A 22 -3.00 5.10 9.99
N VAL A 23 -2.49 5.02 11.22
CA VAL A 23 -1.10 5.37 11.53
C VAL A 23 -0.12 4.33 10.98
N SER A 24 -0.51 3.06 10.94
CA SER A 24 0.30 1.99 10.34
C SER A 24 0.19 1.90 8.83
N ALA A 25 -0.73 2.64 8.22
CA ALA A 25 -1.03 2.57 6.80
C ALA A 25 0.16 3.02 5.93
N ASN A 26 0.31 2.36 4.78
CA ASN A 26 1.16 2.88 3.73
C ASN A 26 0.52 4.14 3.12
N PHE A 27 1.30 5.21 3.00
CA PHE A 27 0.83 6.53 2.55
C PHE A 27 0.24 6.54 1.13
N VAL A 28 0.74 5.67 0.25
CA VAL A 28 0.18 5.53 -1.10
C VAL A 28 -1.14 4.78 -1.04
N MET A 29 -1.19 3.71 -0.23
CA MET A 29 -2.35 2.83 -0.13
C MET A 29 -3.58 3.51 0.45
N ILE A 30 -3.42 4.35 1.47
CA ILE A 30 -4.53 5.15 2.04
C ILE A 30 -5.18 6.09 1.00
N GLN A 31 -4.45 6.43 -0.05
CA GLN A 31 -4.87 7.30 -1.15
C GLN A 31 -5.30 6.52 -2.41
N THR A 32 -5.61 5.24 -2.27
CA THR A 32 -6.28 4.45 -3.31
C THR A 32 -7.80 4.56 -3.16
N ALA A 33 -8.53 4.39 -4.26
CA ALA A 33 -10.00 4.45 -4.23
C ALA A 33 -10.61 3.40 -3.30
N LEU A 34 -10.02 2.20 -3.23
CA LEU A 34 -10.46 1.10 -2.38
C LEU A 34 -10.32 1.44 -0.89
N ALA A 35 -9.14 1.90 -0.47
CA ALA A 35 -8.91 2.31 0.92
C ALA A 35 -9.82 3.48 1.31
N PHE A 36 -9.94 4.48 0.42
CA PHE A 36 -10.82 5.62 0.63
C PHE A 36 -12.27 5.21 0.85
N PHE A 37 -12.78 4.29 0.04
CA PHE A 37 -14.14 3.75 0.20
C PHE A 37 -14.34 3.15 1.60
N TRP A 38 -13.46 2.23 2.03
CA TRP A 38 -13.59 1.58 3.34
C TRP A 38 -13.43 2.54 4.52
N ILE A 39 -12.55 3.54 4.39
CA ILE A 39 -12.37 4.61 5.38
C ILE A 39 -13.66 5.43 5.49
N ALA A 40 -14.21 5.89 4.38
CA ALA A 40 -15.44 6.68 4.36
C ALA A 40 -16.63 5.90 4.92
N THR A 41 -16.79 4.64 4.54
CA THR A 41 -17.82 3.74 5.08
C THR A 41 -17.66 3.55 6.59
N THR A 42 -16.44 3.37 7.08
CA THR A 42 -16.18 3.20 8.52
C THR A 42 -16.55 4.46 9.30
N ILE A 43 -16.15 5.64 8.81
CA ILE A 43 -16.52 6.92 9.43
C ILE A 43 -18.05 7.06 9.50
N LEU A 44 -18.76 6.77 8.41
CA LEU A 44 -20.22 6.82 8.36
C LEU A 44 -20.85 5.86 9.39
N LEU A 45 -20.37 4.62 9.46
CA LEU A 45 -20.85 3.64 10.43
C LEU A 45 -20.62 4.09 11.88
N LEU A 46 -19.44 4.65 12.20
CA LEU A 46 -19.14 5.14 13.54
C LEU A 46 -20.01 6.33 13.93
N LEU A 47 -20.29 7.24 12.99
CA LEU A 47 -21.23 8.35 13.20
C LEU A 47 -22.64 7.84 13.47
N LEU A 48 -23.12 6.86 12.69
CA LEU A 48 -24.44 6.24 12.89
C LEU A 48 -24.54 5.54 14.25
N ILE A 49 -23.50 4.79 14.64
CA ILE A 49 -23.44 4.13 15.95
C ILE A 49 -23.52 5.18 17.06
N ALA A 50 -22.68 6.22 17.01
CA ALA A 50 -22.63 7.27 18.04
C ALA A 50 -23.95 8.08 18.13
N PHE A 51 -24.64 8.28 17.00
CA PHE A 51 -25.95 8.94 16.96
C PHE A 51 -27.07 8.09 17.57
N LEU A 52 -27.03 6.78 17.35
CA LEU A 52 -28.06 5.85 17.82
C LEU A 52 -27.83 5.40 19.27
N ASP A 53 -26.60 5.45 19.79
CA ASP A 53 -26.22 4.84 21.07
C ASP A 53 -26.88 5.46 22.33
N GLY A 54 -27.64 6.54 22.19
CA GLY A 54 -28.45 7.15 23.25
C GLY A 54 -29.94 6.84 23.21
N ARG A 55 -30.43 6.07 22.23
CA ARG A 55 -31.87 5.83 22.04
C ARG A 55 -32.32 4.49 22.63
N LYS A 56 -33.42 4.50 23.42
CA LYS A 56 -33.93 3.34 24.18
C LYS A 56 -35.04 2.54 23.46
N SER A 57 -34.88 2.20 22.18
CA SER A 57 -35.85 1.38 21.43
C SER A 57 -35.27 0.00 21.08
N SER A 58 -36.08 -1.07 21.14
CA SER A 58 -35.62 -2.44 20.84
C SER A 58 -35.24 -2.63 19.37
N SER A 59 -35.92 -1.97 18.43
CA SER A 59 -35.55 -1.97 17.01
C SER A 59 -34.16 -1.32 16.81
N ILE A 60 -33.87 -0.25 17.56
CA ILE A 60 -32.56 0.41 17.53
C ILE A 60 -31.48 -0.49 18.11
N HIS A 61 -31.80 -1.35 19.08
CA HIS A 61 -30.85 -2.30 19.65
C HIS A 61 -30.33 -3.30 18.60
N TRP A 62 -31.23 -3.89 17.80
CA TRP A 62 -30.84 -4.80 16.71
C TRP A 62 -30.04 -4.07 15.62
N LEU A 63 -30.47 -2.87 15.24
CA LEU A 63 -29.74 -2.04 14.28
C LEU A 63 -28.31 -1.73 14.76
N LEU A 64 -28.15 -1.33 16.02
CA LEU A 64 -26.83 -1.07 16.63
C LEU A 64 -25.94 -2.31 16.61
N LYS A 65 -26.50 -3.50 16.86
CA LYS A 65 -25.75 -4.76 16.79
C LYS A 65 -25.23 -5.01 15.37
N THR A 66 -26.09 -4.84 14.35
CA THR A 66 -25.71 -4.99 12.94
C THR A 66 -24.66 -3.97 12.52
N LEU A 67 -24.83 -2.69 12.90
CA LEU A 67 -23.86 -1.63 12.60
C LEU A 67 -22.49 -1.92 13.20
N ARG A 68 -22.43 -2.47 14.42
CA ARG A 68 -21.16 -2.86 15.06
C ARG A 68 -20.47 -4.02 14.35
N ILE A 69 -21.22 -5.03 13.92
CA ILE A 69 -20.67 -6.11 13.09
C ILE A 69 -20.12 -5.54 11.78
N GLY A 70 -20.88 -4.65 11.12
CA GLY A 70 -20.43 -3.95 9.93
C GLY A 70 -19.16 -3.12 10.16
N ALA A 71 -19.05 -2.44 11.30
CA ALA A 71 -17.85 -1.68 11.66
C ALA A 71 -16.62 -2.58 11.86
N VAL A 72 -16.77 -3.74 12.52
CA VAL A 72 -15.70 -4.75 12.63
C VAL A 72 -15.25 -5.21 11.24
N LEU A 73 -16.19 -5.56 10.37
CA LEU A 73 -15.87 -5.97 9.00
C LEU A 73 -15.16 -4.86 8.24
N CYS A 74 -15.62 -3.60 8.34
CA CYS A 74 -14.96 -2.49 7.67
C CYS A 74 -13.55 -2.25 8.20
N LEU A 75 -13.29 -2.41 9.51
CA LEU A 75 -11.93 -2.32 10.05
C LEU A 75 -11.01 -3.41 9.48
N LEU A 76 -11.51 -4.64 9.32
CA LEU A 76 -10.76 -5.70 8.65
C LEU A 76 -10.45 -5.32 7.20
N MET A 77 -11.44 -4.79 6.46
CA MET A 77 -11.24 -4.36 5.08
C MET A 77 -10.26 -3.18 4.97
N ILE A 78 -10.29 -2.23 5.91
CA ILE A 78 -9.28 -1.17 6.01
C ILE A 78 -7.90 -1.79 6.19
N SER A 79 -7.73 -2.69 7.16
CA SER A 79 -6.45 -3.35 7.41
C SER A 79 -5.89 -4.05 6.17
N LEU A 80 -6.75 -4.61 5.31
CA LEU A 80 -6.31 -5.23 4.06
C LEU A 80 -6.05 -4.21 2.93
N SER A 81 -6.72 -3.06 2.95
CA SER A 81 -6.67 -2.06 1.88
C SER A 81 -5.57 -1.00 2.06
N VAL A 82 -5.14 -0.75 3.29
CA VAL A 82 -4.15 0.30 3.62
C VAL A 82 -2.70 -0.22 3.63
N HIS A 83 -2.52 -1.49 3.33
CA HIS A 83 -1.23 -2.14 3.11
C HIS A 83 -1.21 -2.76 1.71
N GLU A 84 -0.03 -2.94 1.14
CA GLU A 84 0.17 -3.65 -0.13
C GLU A 84 -0.08 -5.15 0.08
N THR A 85 -1.31 -5.58 -0.13
CA THR A 85 -1.73 -6.97 -0.03
C THR A 85 -2.40 -7.41 -1.33
N GLY A 86 -2.59 -8.71 -1.49
CA GLY A 86 -3.38 -9.22 -2.62
C GLY A 86 -4.78 -8.61 -2.69
N PHE A 87 -5.38 -8.22 -1.56
CA PHE A 87 -6.67 -7.54 -1.58
C PHE A 87 -6.58 -6.15 -2.23
N SER A 88 -5.57 -5.36 -1.88
CA SER A 88 -5.41 -4.00 -2.37
C SER A 88 -4.84 -3.92 -3.79
N THR A 89 -4.18 -4.98 -4.25
CA THR A 89 -3.51 -5.03 -5.55
C THR A 89 -4.16 -6.00 -6.55
N GLY A 90 -5.33 -6.55 -6.26
CA GLY A 90 -6.01 -7.48 -7.18
C GLY A 90 -5.35 -8.85 -7.31
N SER A 91 -4.76 -9.36 -6.23
CA SER A 91 -4.00 -10.62 -6.10
C SER A 91 -2.61 -10.62 -6.72
N GLU A 92 -2.19 -9.50 -7.29
CA GLU A 92 -0.87 -9.30 -7.90
C GLU A 92 0.29 -9.16 -6.90
N VAL A 93 0.06 -9.32 -5.59
CA VAL A 93 1.09 -9.23 -4.55
C VAL A 93 0.70 -10.14 -3.39
N SER A 94 1.63 -10.96 -2.89
CA SER A 94 1.39 -11.68 -1.64
C SER A 94 1.49 -10.74 -0.45
N ALA A 95 0.58 -10.87 0.53
CA ALA A 95 0.60 -10.08 1.75
C ALA A 95 1.94 -10.22 2.54
N LEU A 96 2.65 -11.34 2.37
CA LEU A 96 3.96 -11.56 3.00
C LEU A 96 5.10 -10.77 2.34
N GLN A 97 4.92 -10.30 1.11
CA GLN A 97 5.99 -9.65 0.35
C GLN A 97 6.05 -8.14 0.61
N MET A 98 4.89 -7.48 0.74
CA MET A 98 4.81 -6.01 0.76
C MET A 98 4.02 -5.42 1.94
N SER A 99 3.66 -6.23 2.95
CA SER A 99 2.88 -5.77 4.12
C SER A 99 3.52 -4.60 4.87
N TYR A 100 4.86 -4.55 4.92
CA TYR A 100 5.65 -3.49 5.56
C TYR A 100 6.34 -2.58 4.54
N SER A 101 5.71 -2.35 3.40
CA SER A 101 6.26 -1.50 2.36
C SER A 101 6.35 -0.03 2.77
N HIS A 102 7.44 0.60 2.34
CA HIS A 102 7.69 2.03 2.46
C HIS A 102 7.46 2.73 1.12
N SER A 103 7.15 4.02 1.14
CA SER A 103 6.88 4.81 -0.06
C SER A 103 7.93 5.88 -0.25
N THR A 104 8.52 5.94 -1.45
CA THR A 104 9.50 6.94 -1.84
C THR A 104 9.05 7.64 -3.13
N ALA A 105 9.02 8.97 -3.12
CA ALA A 105 8.73 9.74 -4.33
C ALA A 105 9.89 9.63 -5.31
N ILE A 106 9.59 9.33 -6.58
CA ILE A 106 10.58 9.22 -7.64
C ILE A 106 10.13 9.94 -8.91
N THR A 107 11.10 10.27 -9.76
CA THR A 107 10.86 10.83 -11.09
C THR A 107 11.51 9.93 -12.12
N ILE A 108 10.75 9.59 -13.16
CA ILE A 108 11.18 8.76 -14.29
C ILE A 108 10.86 9.55 -15.55
N GLY A 109 11.90 9.95 -16.30
CA GLY A 109 11.72 10.89 -17.40
C GLY A 109 11.06 12.19 -16.90
N GLN A 110 9.90 12.53 -17.45
CA GLN A 110 9.08 13.68 -16.99
C GLN A 110 7.96 13.29 -16.02
N GLY A 111 7.71 12.00 -15.81
CA GLY A 111 6.64 11.49 -14.95
C GLY A 111 7.02 11.46 -13.47
N LYS A 112 6.04 11.76 -12.61
CA LYS A 112 6.18 11.70 -11.14
C LYS A 112 5.44 10.47 -10.60
N PHE A 113 6.15 9.66 -9.83
CA PHE A 113 5.64 8.40 -9.31
C PHE A 113 5.93 8.26 -7.82
N MET A 114 5.21 7.36 -7.18
CA MET A 114 5.53 6.84 -5.86
C MET A 114 5.97 5.39 -6.01
N LEU A 115 7.19 5.10 -5.61
CA LEU A 115 7.71 3.75 -5.49
C LEU A 115 7.31 3.22 -4.12
N THR A 116 6.54 2.13 -4.07
CA THR A 116 6.42 1.34 -2.85
C THR A 116 7.42 0.21 -2.90
N GLU A 117 8.17 0.05 -1.81
CA GLU A 117 9.26 -0.93 -1.73
C GLU A 117 9.23 -1.67 -0.40
N ALA A 118 9.48 -2.96 -0.45
CA ALA A 118 9.67 -3.81 0.72
C ALA A 118 10.82 -4.78 0.46
N ASP A 119 11.43 -5.25 1.54
CA ASP A 119 12.51 -6.21 1.46
C ASP A 119 12.29 -7.37 2.42
N ASN A 120 12.50 -8.58 1.90
CA ASN A 120 12.48 -9.80 2.69
C ASN A 120 13.86 -10.45 2.67
N MET A 121 14.22 -11.07 3.77
CA MET A 121 15.50 -11.77 3.90
C MET A 121 15.25 -13.26 4.08
N ALA A 122 15.97 -14.09 3.32
CA ALA A 122 15.89 -15.54 3.41
C ALA A 122 17.30 -16.15 3.33
N GLY A 123 17.74 -16.79 4.41
CA GLY A 123 19.11 -17.29 4.50
C GLY A 123 20.14 -16.16 4.32
N HIS A 124 20.94 -16.28 3.26
CA HIS A 124 21.99 -15.31 2.91
C HIS A 124 21.56 -14.31 1.81
N THR A 125 20.32 -14.39 1.33
CA THR A 125 19.83 -13.52 0.27
C THR A 125 18.85 -12.48 0.79
N LYS A 126 18.76 -11.38 0.05
CA LYS A 126 17.77 -10.32 0.26
C LYS A 126 16.97 -10.14 -1.02
N THR A 127 15.65 -10.19 -0.93
CA THR A 127 14.75 -9.93 -2.07
C THR A 127 14.08 -8.59 -1.88
N TYR A 128 14.24 -7.71 -2.85
CA TYR A 128 13.57 -6.43 -2.95
C TYR A 128 12.29 -6.60 -3.77
N PHE A 129 11.19 -6.05 -3.29
CA PHE A 129 9.91 -6.00 -3.98
C PHE A 129 9.55 -4.54 -4.25
N PHE A 130 8.98 -4.29 -5.42
CA PHE A 130 8.65 -2.95 -5.88
C PHE A 130 7.27 -2.93 -6.55
N ASN A 131 6.49 -1.91 -6.21
CA ASN A 131 5.35 -1.46 -7.00
C ASN A 131 5.48 0.03 -7.30
N LEU A 132 5.01 0.42 -8.47
CA LEU A 132 5.05 1.79 -8.93
C LEU A 132 3.63 2.34 -9.02
N TYR A 133 3.43 3.51 -8.43
CA TYR A 133 2.15 4.19 -8.42
C TYR A 133 2.25 5.55 -9.07
N GLU A 134 1.24 5.86 -9.88
CA GLU A 134 1.04 7.15 -10.49
C GLU A 134 -0.20 7.79 -9.89
N ARG A 135 -0.13 9.08 -9.61
CA ARG A 135 -1.31 9.84 -9.19
C ARG A 135 -2.15 10.14 -10.43
N ARG A 136 -3.35 9.58 -10.50
CA ARG A 136 -4.37 9.96 -11.50
C ARG A 136 -5.50 10.65 -10.77
N PRO A 137 -5.99 11.78 -11.30
CA PRO A 137 -6.28 13.03 -10.58
C PRO A 137 -6.43 12.93 -9.04
N PHE A 138 -7.32 12.07 -8.54
CA PHE A 138 -7.64 11.96 -7.11
C PHE A 138 -6.99 10.79 -6.36
N PHE A 139 -6.57 9.72 -7.05
CA PHE A 139 -6.09 8.49 -6.41
C PHE A 139 -4.77 8.01 -6.99
N PHE A 140 -4.01 7.29 -6.18
CA PHE A 140 -2.88 6.53 -6.70
C PHE A 140 -3.38 5.27 -7.41
N HIS A 141 -2.80 5.01 -8.57
CA HIS A 141 -3.03 3.81 -9.36
C HIS A 141 -1.69 3.14 -9.59
N ARG A 142 -1.67 1.83 -9.38
CA ARG A 142 -0.51 1.01 -9.71
C ARG A 142 -0.34 0.99 -11.24
N VAL A 143 0.89 1.16 -11.71
CA VAL A 143 1.20 1.24 -13.15
C VAL A 143 1.97 0.02 -13.69
N ASN A 144 2.67 -0.72 -12.82
CA ASN A 144 3.28 -1.99 -13.17
C ASN A 144 2.25 -3.13 -13.08
N PRO A 145 2.13 -3.99 -14.12
CA PRO A 145 1.07 -4.99 -14.21
C PRO A 145 1.20 -6.08 -13.14
N THR A 146 2.44 -6.55 -12.89
CA THR A 146 2.77 -7.49 -11.81
C THR A 146 3.93 -6.92 -10.99
N PHE A 147 4.16 -7.46 -9.79
CA PHE A 147 5.15 -6.90 -8.87
C PHE A 147 6.55 -7.09 -9.45
N CYS A 148 7.40 -6.08 -9.28
CA CYS A 148 8.80 -6.21 -9.67
C CYS A 148 9.58 -6.74 -8.46
N PHE A 149 10.53 -7.63 -8.70
CA PHE A 149 11.41 -8.10 -7.65
C PHE A 149 12.83 -8.34 -8.14
N VAL A 150 13.78 -8.08 -7.25
CA VAL A 150 15.22 -8.28 -7.48
C VAL A 150 15.79 -9.03 -6.30
N GLN A 151 16.51 -10.10 -6.57
CA GLN A 151 17.21 -10.87 -5.55
C GLN A 151 18.65 -10.40 -5.45
N SER A 152 19.16 -10.34 -4.23
CA SER A 152 20.54 -10.04 -3.91
C SER A 152 21.16 -11.27 -3.26
N THR A 153 22.33 -11.67 -3.74
CA THR A 153 23.09 -12.79 -3.16
C THR A 153 23.68 -12.49 -1.78
N ASN A 154 23.60 -11.23 -1.33
CA ASN A 154 24.02 -10.77 -0.02
C ASN A 154 22.79 -10.29 0.79
N LYS A 155 22.77 -10.58 2.09
CA LYS A 155 21.69 -10.18 3.00
C LYS A 155 21.76 -8.71 3.40
N THR A 156 22.97 -8.15 3.40
CA THR A 156 23.24 -6.74 3.74
C THR A 156 24.00 -6.08 2.59
N PRO A 157 23.38 -5.98 1.41
CA PRO A 157 24.00 -5.35 0.26
C PRO A 157 24.20 -3.85 0.50
N GLU A 158 25.27 -3.29 -0.07
CA GLU A 158 25.59 -1.86 0.07
C GLU A 158 24.56 -0.94 -0.59
N ARG A 159 23.92 -1.41 -1.67
CA ARG A 159 22.95 -0.62 -2.43
C ARG A 159 21.56 -0.70 -1.82
N ASN A 160 20.92 0.45 -1.69
CA ASN A 160 19.54 0.57 -1.21
C ASN A 160 18.51 0.20 -2.29
N SER A 161 17.27 -0.01 -1.86
CA SER A 161 16.12 -0.40 -2.70
C SER A 161 15.90 0.55 -3.88
N LEU A 162 16.00 1.87 -3.65
CA LEU A 162 15.86 2.88 -4.69
C LEU A 162 16.93 2.77 -5.80
N TRP A 163 18.18 2.53 -5.42
CA TRP A 163 19.27 2.34 -6.38
C TRP A 163 19.03 1.07 -7.21
N VAL A 164 18.62 -0.02 -6.56
CA VAL A 164 18.30 -1.30 -7.21
C VAL A 164 17.17 -1.10 -8.22
N PHE A 165 16.08 -0.46 -7.83
CA PHE A 165 14.97 -0.16 -8.75
C PHE A 165 15.44 0.62 -9.99
N LYS A 166 16.19 1.72 -9.80
CA LYS A 166 16.62 2.59 -10.90
C LYS A 166 17.64 1.95 -11.85
N ASN A 167 18.57 1.14 -11.32
CA ASN A 167 19.70 0.63 -12.11
C ASN A 167 19.51 -0.81 -12.59
N VAL A 168 18.64 -1.57 -11.93
CA VAL A 168 18.36 -2.96 -12.27
C VAL A 168 17.01 -3.06 -12.97
N VAL A 169 15.92 -2.64 -12.30
CA VAL A 169 14.55 -2.76 -12.84
C VAL A 169 14.34 -1.83 -14.03
N LEU A 170 14.54 -0.51 -13.87
CA LEU A 170 14.25 0.45 -14.94
C LEU A 170 15.16 0.32 -16.17
N ARG A 171 16.41 -0.13 -15.98
CA ARG A 171 17.34 -0.39 -17.09
C ARG A 171 17.12 -1.77 -17.72
N ASN A 172 16.24 -2.59 -17.15
CA ASN A 172 15.97 -3.96 -17.57
C ASN A 172 17.26 -4.80 -17.66
N HIS A 173 18.16 -4.62 -16.69
CA HIS A 173 19.34 -5.48 -16.59
C HIS A 173 18.96 -6.77 -15.89
N HIS A 174 19.26 -7.92 -16.51
CA HIS A 174 18.99 -9.23 -15.91
C HIS A 174 19.89 -9.51 -14.72
N VAL A 175 21.17 -9.12 -14.81
CA VAL A 175 22.17 -9.31 -13.75
C VAL A 175 23.03 -8.06 -13.64
N VAL A 176 23.25 -7.59 -12.42
CA VAL A 176 24.18 -6.48 -12.12
C VAL A 176 25.10 -6.91 -10.98
N PHE A 177 26.41 -6.72 -11.16
CA PHE A 177 27.42 -7.01 -10.15
C PHE A 177 27.77 -5.73 -9.36
N GLY A 178 27.59 -5.79 -8.05
CA GLY A 178 28.22 -4.89 -7.09
C GLY A 178 29.56 -5.45 -6.59
N PRO A 179 30.21 -4.78 -5.63
CA PRO A 179 31.51 -5.19 -5.10
C PRO A 179 31.49 -6.63 -4.55
N ASP A 180 30.50 -6.95 -3.71
CA ASP A 180 30.35 -8.24 -3.03
C ASP A 180 28.93 -8.81 -3.17
N THR A 181 28.24 -8.46 -4.25
CA THR A 181 26.81 -8.77 -4.39
C THR A 181 26.44 -8.89 -5.85
N GLU A 182 25.68 -9.92 -6.17
CA GLU A 182 24.99 -10.05 -7.45
C GLU A 182 23.51 -9.69 -7.26
N TYR A 183 22.98 -8.86 -8.15
CA TYR A 183 21.58 -8.49 -8.23
C TYR A 183 20.94 -9.18 -9.43
N ILE A 184 19.99 -10.08 -9.17
CA ILE A 184 19.29 -10.89 -10.16
C ILE A 184 17.88 -10.31 -10.34
N ASN A 185 17.57 -9.86 -11.55
CA ASN A 185 16.30 -9.24 -11.89
C ASN A 185 15.32 -10.25 -12.48
N ASP A 186 14.36 -10.65 -11.67
CA ASP A 186 13.25 -11.52 -12.08
C ASP A 186 11.97 -10.70 -12.36
N SER A 187 12.09 -9.38 -12.45
CA SER A 187 10.95 -8.49 -12.71
C SER A 187 10.46 -8.62 -14.15
N PRO A 188 9.16 -8.35 -14.41
CA PRO A 188 8.67 -8.13 -15.77
C PRO A 188 9.40 -6.96 -16.45
N ASP A 189 9.51 -6.99 -17.78
CA ASP A 189 10.13 -5.91 -18.56
C ASP A 189 9.47 -4.56 -18.21
N ALA A 190 10.29 -3.55 -17.87
CA ALA A 190 9.83 -2.20 -17.54
C ALA A 190 8.96 -1.57 -18.65
N LYS A 191 9.15 -1.96 -19.92
CA LYS A 191 8.29 -1.54 -21.04
C LYS A 191 6.82 -1.92 -20.87
N SER A 192 6.52 -2.88 -19.99
CA SER A 192 5.15 -3.29 -19.68
C SER A 192 4.42 -2.32 -18.72
N PHE A 193 5.09 -1.28 -18.22
CA PHE A 193 4.45 -0.32 -17.33
C PHE A 193 3.46 0.54 -18.12
N SER A 194 2.19 0.45 -17.75
CA SER A 194 1.01 0.86 -18.53
C SER A 194 0.72 2.37 -18.57
N SER A 195 1.70 3.24 -18.29
CA SER A 195 1.44 4.68 -18.34
C SER A 195 1.62 5.21 -19.77
N TYR A 196 0.68 6.04 -20.23
CA TYR A 196 0.78 6.77 -21.50
C TYR A 196 2.00 7.74 -21.55
N GLN A 197 2.73 7.90 -20.43
CA GLN A 197 3.89 8.79 -20.29
C GLN A 197 5.22 8.04 -20.07
N THR A 198 5.22 6.71 -20.03
CA THR A 198 6.44 5.91 -19.85
C THR A 198 7.09 5.58 -21.19
N ASP A 199 7.41 6.61 -21.97
CA ASP A 199 8.61 6.51 -22.80
C ASP A 199 9.79 6.56 -21.83
N PHE A 200 10.18 5.39 -21.33
CA PHE A 200 11.45 5.26 -20.59
C PHE A 200 12.52 5.79 -21.53
N PRO A 201 13.11 6.95 -21.22
CA PRO A 201 14.11 7.47 -22.11
C PRO A 201 15.22 6.43 -22.16
N LYS A 202 15.59 5.98 -23.36
CA LYS A 202 16.88 5.32 -23.60
C LYS A 202 18.00 6.35 -23.41
N PHE A 203 18.06 7.03 -22.26
CA PHE A 203 19.16 7.92 -21.94
C PHE A 203 20.26 7.12 -21.25
N ILE A 204 21.20 6.74 -22.11
CA ILE A 204 22.60 6.46 -21.79
C ILE A 204 23.11 7.58 -20.87
N GLY A 205 23.64 7.19 -19.72
CA GLY A 205 24.26 8.08 -18.75
C GLY A 205 24.59 7.29 -17.50
N GLU A 206 25.87 6.95 -17.36
CA GLU A 206 26.45 6.51 -16.08
C GLU A 206 26.20 7.61 -15.05
N TRP A 207 25.50 7.27 -13.97
CA TRP A 207 25.40 8.14 -12.80
C TRP A 207 26.38 7.57 -11.78
N HIS A 208 27.53 8.22 -11.67
CA HIS A 208 28.53 8.01 -10.62
C HIS A 208 27.97 8.37 -9.25
#